data_AF-A0A1W9P380-F1
#
_entry.id   AF-A0A1W9P380-F1
#
_cell.length_a   1.000
_cell.length_b   1.000
_cell.length_c   1.000
_cell.angle_alpha   90.00
_cell.angle_beta   90.00
_cell.angle_gamma   90.00
#
_symmetry.space_group_name_H-M   'P 1'
#
loop_
_entity.id
_entity.type
_entity.pdbx_description
1 polymer ?
#
loop_
_entity_poly.entity_id
_entity_poly.type
_entity_poly.pdbx_seq_one_letter_code
_entity_poly.pdbx_strand_id
1 'polypeptide(L)'
;MKNMMLVPLIWSIYQQEEKPEKALSLAWELGNEFILSYLRLKIDLLNLKVISRGAYLALSEPQRESWLLPGGWLSGAQLNELQQRSFSEFGQVLEKTSYRDWWMRSYDFFKKEESFLALERESENLLIQKLREAKCYVFGPERVFAYAVARRHELKLFRLVVAGKLQQLPSEMIQTRISLTYVDG
;
A
#
# COMPACT_ATOMS: atom_id res chain seq x y z
N MET A 1 23.51 -0.26 -25.67
CA MET A 1 23.77 0.17 -24.28
C MET A 1 22.51 0.42 -23.45
N LYS A 2 21.45 1.10 -23.95
CA LYS A 2 20.21 1.39 -23.16
C LYS A 2 19.49 0.14 -22.59
N ASN A 3 19.44 -0.98 -23.30
CA ASN A 3 18.77 -2.20 -22.80
C ASN A 3 19.53 -2.94 -21.68
N MET A 4 20.84 -2.70 -21.51
CA MET A 4 21.66 -3.44 -20.53
C MET A 4 21.54 -2.91 -19.10
N MET A 5 20.97 -1.70 -18.91
CA MET A 5 20.79 -1.08 -17.59
C MET A 5 19.37 -1.24 -17.01
N LEU A 6 18.42 -1.79 -17.77
CA LEU A 6 17.03 -1.94 -17.32
C LEU A 6 16.90 -2.98 -16.20
N VAL A 7 17.52 -4.15 -16.37
CA VAL A 7 17.40 -5.25 -15.39
C VAL A 7 18.02 -4.88 -14.03
N PRO A 8 19.26 -4.35 -13.95
CA PRO A 8 19.82 -3.89 -12.67
C PRO A 8 18.99 -2.80 -12.00
N LEU A 9 18.38 -1.89 -12.78
CA LEU A 9 17.54 -0.82 -12.23
C LEU A 9 16.22 -1.36 -11.66
N ILE A 10 15.51 -2.22 -12.39
CA ILE A 10 14.29 -2.89 -11.91
C ILE A 10 14.58 -3.70 -10.65
N TRP A 11 15.70 -4.43 -10.63
CA TRP A 11 16.15 -5.16 -9.45
C TRP A 11 16.37 -4.22 -8.26
N SER A 12 17.01 -3.06 -8.49
CA SER A 12 17.27 -2.07 -7.44
C SER A 12 15.97 -1.46 -6.91
N ILE A 13 15.01 -1.16 -7.78
CA ILE A 13 13.66 -0.70 -7.40
C ILE A 13 12.98 -1.77 -6.54
N TYR A 14 12.95 -3.03 -7.00
CA TYR A 14 12.37 -4.16 -6.26
C TYR A 14 13.00 -4.31 -4.86
N GLN A 15 14.32 -4.17 -4.74
CA GLN A 15 15.02 -4.29 -3.45
C GLN A 15 14.70 -3.15 -2.49
N GLN A 16 14.40 -1.96 -3.01
CA GLN A 16 14.03 -0.78 -2.21
C GLN A 16 12.51 -0.62 -2.04
N GLU A 17 11.68 -1.50 -2.60
CA GLU A 17 10.22 -1.32 -2.67
C GLU A 17 9.53 -1.16 -1.29
N GLU A 18 10.12 -1.68 -0.20
CA GLU A 18 9.66 -1.45 1.18
C GLU A 18 9.99 -0.06 1.74
N LYS A 19 10.87 0.69 1.06
CA LYS A 19 11.23 2.09 1.29
C LYS A 19 10.80 2.89 0.05
N PRO A 20 9.49 3.06 -0.17
CA PRO A 20 8.97 3.44 -1.48
C PRO A 20 9.43 4.81 -1.93
N GLU A 21 9.85 5.71 -1.04
CA GLU A 21 10.48 7.00 -1.39
C GLU A 21 11.81 6.81 -2.14
N LYS A 22 12.62 5.82 -1.73
CA LYS A 22 13.88 5.47 -2.42
C LYS A 22 13.62 4.67 -3.69
N ALA A 23 12.63 3.79 -3.68
CA ALA A 23 12.23 3.07 -4.88
C ALA A 23 11.66 4.04 -5.94
N LEU A 24 10.92 5.07 -5.52
CA LEU A 24 10.29 6.03 -6.40
C LEU A 24 11.33 6.89 -7.13
N SER A 25 12.40 7.31 -6.47
CA SER A 25 13.49 8.06 -7.13
C SER A 25 14.13 7.24 -8.26
N LEU A 26 14.39 5.95 -8.02
CA LEU A 26 14.91 5.03 -9.04
C LEU A 26 13.88 4.74 -10.15
N ALA A 27 12.59 4.68 -9.81
CA ALA A 27 11.52 4.46 -10.78
C ALA A 27 11.34 5.66 -11.72
N TRP A 28 11.63 6.89 -11.27
CA TRP A 28 11.66 8.06 -12.15
C TRP A 28 12.75 7.96 -13.22
N GLU A 29 13.92 7.42 -12.87
CA GLU A 29 14.99 7.16 -13.85
C GLU A 29 14.59 6.08 -14.87
N LEU A 30 13.83 5.07 -14.41
CA LEU A 30 13.30 4.04 -15.29
C LEU A 30 12.22 4.59 -16.24
N GLY A 31 11.44 5.59 -15.80
CA GLY A 31 10.38 6.21 -16.59
C GLY A 31 9.20 5.27 -16.89
N ASN A 32 8.99 4.25 -16.05
CA ASN A 32 7.93 3.26 -16.26
C ASN A 32 6.66 3.64 -15.47
N GLU A 33 5.61 4.05 -16.17
CA GLU A 33 4.36 4.54 -15.58
C GLU A 33 3.65 3.53 -14.68
N PHE A 34 3.73 2.23 -14.99
CA PHE A 34 3.12 1.21 -14.15
C PHE A 34 3.83 1.12 -12.79
N ILE A 35 5.17 1.05 -12.79
CA ILE A 35 5.96 0.96 -11.55
C ILE A 35 5.84 2.27 -10.75
N LEU A 36 5.87 3.43 -11.42
CA LEU A 36 5.63 4.73 -10.81
C LEU A 36 4.25 4.77 -10.14
N SER A 37 3.18 4.44 -10.87
CA SER A 37 1.83 4.47 -10.32
C SER A 37 1.65 3.52 -9.13
N TYR A 38 2.27 2.34 -9.15
CA TYR A 38 2.29 1.42 -8.01
C TYR A 38 3.00 2.02 -6.78
N LEU A 39 4.20 2.59 -6.94
CA LEU A 39 4.97 3.14 -5.81
C LEU A 39 4.29 4.37 -5.20
N ARG A 40 3.70 5.23 -6.05
CA ARG A 40 2.93 6.40 -5.60
C ARG A 40 1.68 5.99 -4.84
N LEU A 41 0.99 4.94 -5.30
CA LEU A 41 -0.12 4.32 -4.57
C LEU A 41 0.33 3.79 -3.20
N LYS A 42 1.47 3.09 -3.14
CA LYS A 42 2.03 2.58 -1.88
C LYS A 42 2.35 3.70 -0.90
N ILE A 43 2.92 4.81 -1.38
CA ILE A 43 3.19 6.00 -0.56
C ILE A 43 1.90 6.57 0.04
N ASP A 44 0.86 6.77 -0.77
CA ASP A 44 -0.41 7.30 -0.26
C ASP A 44 -1.03 6.38 0.79
N LEU A 45 -1.03 5.06 0.56
CA LEU A 45 -1.56 4.10 1.54
C LEU A 45 -0.75 4.11 2.86
N LEU A 46 0.56 4.31 2.81
CA LEU A 46 1.38 4.49 4.02
C LEU A 46 1.04 5.80 4.74
N ASN A 47 0.90 6.90 4.01
CA ASN A 47 0.51 8.19 4.58
C ASN A 47 -0.88 8.12 5.22
N LEU A 48 -1.85 7.53 4.52
CA LEU A 48 -3.19 7.33 5.04
C LEU A 48 -3.17 6.51 6.32
N LYS A 49 -2.34 5.45 6.40
CA LYS A 49 -2.14 4.68 7.63
C LYS A 49 -1.58 5.51 8.77
N VAL A 50 -0.53 6.30 8.51
CA VAL A 50 0.11 7.19 9.48
C VAL A 50 -0.91 8.20 10.02
N ILE A 51 -1.64 8.89 9.15
CA ILE A 51 -2.62 9.90 9.53
C ILE A 51 -3.76 9.24 10.32
N SER A 52 -4.28 8.10 9.85
CA SER A 52 -5.35 7.36 10.52
C SER A 52 -5.00 6.96 11.95
N ARG A 53 -3.83 6.34 12.13
CA ARG A 53 -3.36 5.90 13.45
C ARG A 53 -2.99 7.08 14.34
N GLY A 54 -2.36 8.11 13.77
CA GLY A 54 -1.98 9.31 14.50
C GLY A 54 -3.17 10.15 14.95
N ALA A 55 -4.26 10.17 14.18
CA ALA A 55 -5.52 10.79 14.60
C ALA A 55 -6.15 10.01 15.78
N TYR A 56 -6.17 8.67 15.70
CA TYR A 56 -6.69 7.83 16.79
C TYR A 56 -5.87 7.93 18.08
N LEU A 57 -4.53 8.01 17.97
CA LEU A 57 -3.62 8.15 19.11
C LEU A 57 -3.49 9.61 19.61
N ALA A 58 -4.25 10.55 19.06
CA ALA A 58 -4.19 11.97 19.39
C ALA A 58 -2.76 12.56 19.33
N LEU A 59 -1.95 12.09 18.37
CA LEU A 59 -0.61 12.64 18.14
C LEU A 59 -0.70 14.09 17.66
N SER A 60 0.36 14.86 17.87
CA SER A 60 0.43 16.20 17.31
C SER A 60 0.69 16.16 15.81
N GLU A 61 0.29 17.22 15.10
CA GLU A 61 0.55 17.36 13.66
C GLU A 61 2.05 17.26 13.31
N PRO A 62 2.99 17.91 14.03
CA PRO A 62 4.42 17.74 13.76
C PRO A 62 4.92 16.30 13.89
N GLN A 63 4.35 15.51 14.83
CA GLN A 63 4.72 14.10 14.97
C GLN A 63 4.27 13.29 13.76
N ARG A 64 3.04 13.49 13.29
CA ARG A 64 2.52 12.80 12.10
C ARG A 64 3.25 13.23 10.84
N GLU A 65 3.48 14.52 10.65
CA GLU A 65 4.18 15.10 9.51
C GLU A 65 5.58 14.48 9.34
N SER A 66 6.28 14.24 10.45
CA SER A 66 7.61 13.62 10.42
C SER A 66 7.66 12.20 9.84
N TRP A 67 6.50 11.54 9.71
CA TRP A 67 6.36 10.19 9.16
C TRP A 67 5.69 10.18 7.78
N LEU A 68 5.26 11.33 7.26
CA LEU A 68 4.68 11.40 5.92
C LEU A 68 5.76 11.30 4.85
N LEU A 69 5.43 10.57 3.80
CA LEU A 69 6.29 10.32 2.65
C LEU A 69 5.81 11.16 1.46
N PRO A 70 6.72 11.89 0.78
CA PRO A 70 6.36 12.65 -0.41
C PRO A 70 6.23 11.76 -1.66
N GLY A 71 5.59 12.29 -2.71
CA GLY A 71 5.61 11.69 -4.04
C GLY A 71 4.39 10.83 -4.41
N GLY A 72 3.44 10.67 -3.49
CA GLY A 72 2.16 10.00 -3.74
C GLY A 72 1.24 10.70 -4.75
N TRP A 73 0.01 10.22 -4.90
CA TRP A 73 -1.04 10.89 -5.68
C TRP A 73 -1.79 11.94 -4.85
N LEU A 74 -1.87 11.75 -3.53
CA LEU A 74 -2.46 12.75 -2.64
C LEU A 74 -1.53 13.96 -2.55
N SER A 75 -2.09 15.12 -2.83
CA SER A 75 -1.37 16.39 -2.69
C SER A 75 -1.09 16.69 -1.21
N GLY A 76 -0.06 17.51 -0.95
CA GLY A 76 0.21 17.99 0.41
C GLY A 76 -1.00 18.70 1.03
N ALA A 77 -1.80 19.43 0.23
CA ALA A 77 -3.04 20.04 0.70
C ALA A 77 -4.08 19.01 1.16
N GLN A 78 -4.26 17.90 0.43
CA GLN A 78 -5.15 16.82 0.84
C GLN A 78 -4.64 16.10 2.09
N LEU A 79 -3.34 15.86 2.20
CA LEU A 79 -2.74 15.26 3.41
C LEU A 79 -2.92 16.17 4.63
N ASN A 80 -2.69 17.47 4.48
CA ASN A 80 -2.90 18.45 5.55
C ASN A 80 -4.37 18.53 5.96
N GLU A 81 -5.30 18.54 5.01
CA GLU A 81 -6.73 18.50 5.34
C GLU A 81 -7.07 17.23 6.15
N LEU A 82 -6.60 16.05 5.72
CA LEU A 82 -6.80 14.81 6.47
C LEU A 82 -6.24 14.87 7.89
N GLN A 83 -5.09 15.52 8.10
CA GLN A 83 -4.48 15.66 9.44
C GLN A 83 -5.29 16.54 10.40
N GLN A 84 -6.10 17.46 9.87
CA GLN A 84 -6.94 18.38 10.65
C GLN A 84 -8.34 17.82 10.92
N ARG A 85 -8.74 16.78 10.19
CA ARG A 85 -10.04 16.14 10.31
C ARG A 85 -10.03 15.03 11.35
N SER A 86 -11.19 14.77 11.95
CA SER A 86 -11.35 13.53 12.71
C SER A 86 -11.31 12.33 11.75
N PHE A 87 -10.93 11.17 12.26
CA PHE A 87 -10.90 9.93 11.48
C PHE A 87 -12.26 9.68 10.79
N SER A 88 -13.37 10.06 11.41
CA SER A 88 -14.72 9.90 10.84
C SER A 88 -15.01 10.71 9.58
N GLU A 89 -14.26 11.79 9.36
CA GLU A 89 -14.50 12.75 8.28
C GLU A 89 -13.62 12.51 7.05
N PHE A 90 -12.66 11.58 7.10
CA PHE A 90 -11.72 11.33 5.99
C PHE A 90 -12.43 10.99 4.68
N GLY A 91 -13.61 10.37 4.76
CA GLY A 91 -14.42 10.04 3.58
C GLY A 91 -14.79 11.25 2.73
N GLN A 92 -14.90 12.44 3.32
CA GLN A 92 -15.19 13.69 2.59
C GLN A 92 -14.00 14.10 1.72
N VAL A 93 -12.77 14.01 2.26
CA VAL A 93 -11.55 14.36 1.53
C VAL A 93 -11.24 13.33 0.45
N LEU A 94 -11.50 12.05 0.73
CA LEU A 94 -11.20 10.94 -0.16
C LEU A 94 -12.30 10.67 -1.20
N GLU A 95 -13.45 11.33 -1.12
CA GLU A 95 -14.63 11.05 -1.95
C GLU A 95 -14.34 11.07 -3.45
N LYS A 96 -13.55 12.05 -3.90
CA LYS A 96 -13.20 12.23 -5.32
C LYS A 96 -11.87 11.56 -5.72
N THR A 97 -11.36 10.66 -4.87
CA THR A 97 -10.08 9.96 -5.09
C THR A 97 -10.31 8.47 -5.33
N SER A 98 -9.28 7.78 -5.83
CA SER A 98 -9.27 6.31 -5.93
C SER A 98 -9.34 5.61 -4.56
N TYR A 99 -9.23 6.34 -3.45
CA TYR A 99 -9.21 5.81 -2.09
C TYR A 99 -10.58 5.75 -1.43
N ARG A 100 -11.65 6.23 -2.08
CA ARG A 100 -13.01 6.23 -1.51
C ARG A 100 -13.48 4.84 -1.08
N ASP A 101 -13.37 3.86 -1.97
CA ASP A 101 -13.86 2.50 -1.71
C ASP A 101 -13.00 1.79 -0.66
N TRP A 102 -11.69 2.02 -0.71
CA TRP A 102 -10.75 1.57 0.33
C TRP A 102 -11.14 2.13 1.70
N TRP A 103 -11.46 3.43 1.75
CA TRP A 103 -11.84 4.11 2.98
C TRP A 103 -13.15 3.55 3.56
N MET A 104 -14.20 3.43 2.74
CA MET A 104 -15.50 2.92 3.20
C MET A 104 -15.37 1.53 3.83
N ARG A 105 -14.68 0.59 3.15
CA ARG A 105 -14.44 -0.76 3.68
C ARG A 105 -13.64 -0.76 4.99
N SER A 106 -12.64 0.12 5.09
CA SER A 106 -11.77 0.21 6.26
C SER A 106 -12.49 0.81 7.46
N TYR A 107 -13.25 1.89 7.25
CA TYR A 107 -13.90 2.64 8.31
C TYR A 107 -15.11 1.91 8.91
N ASP A 108 -15.90 1.22 8.10
CA ASP A 108 -17.03 0.43 8.58
C ASP A 108 -16.60 -0.71 9.51
N PHE A 109 -15.46 -1.33 9.22
CA PHE A 109 -14.85 -2.34 10.10
C PHE A 109 -14.31 -1.70 11.37
N PHE A 110 -13.59 -0.58 11.24
CA PHE A 110 -13.03 0.13 12.39
C PHE A 110 -14.13 0.54 13.39
N LYS A 111 -15.27 1.04 12.91
CA LYS A 111 -16.43 1.40 13.75
C LYS A 111 -16.99 0.25 14.58
N LYS A 112 -16.90 -0.99 14.08
CA LYS A 112 -17.47 -2.17 14.72
C LYS A 112 -16.48 -2.85 15.66
N GLU A 113 -15.23 -2.92 15.23
CA GLU A 113 -14.20 -3.75 15.87
C GLU A 113 -13.10 -2.94 16.58
N GLU A 114 -13.16 -1.60 16.52
CA GLU A 114 -12.14 -0.66 17.01
C GLU A 114 -10.72 -1.05 16.59
N SER A 115 -10.57 -1.50 15.34
CA SER A 115 -9.36 -2.13 14.86
C SER A 115 -8.99 -1.68 13.45
N PHE A 116 -7.71 -1.36 13.26
CA PHE A 116 -7.12 -1.01 11.96
C PHE A 116 -6.87 -2.22 11.07
N LEU A 117 -7.28 -3.43 11.48
CA LEU A 117 -6.98 -4.66 10.74
C LEU A 117 -7.49 -4.60 9.29
N ALA A 118 -8.74 -4.17 9.09
CA ALA A 118 -9.28 -4.01 7.74
C ALA A 118 -8.51 -2.95 6.96
N LEU A 119 -8.12 -1.85 7.59
CA LEU A 119 -7.36 -0.79 6.93
C LEU A 119 -6.01 -1.31 6.39
N GLU A 120 -5.29 -2.11 7.18
CA GLU A 120 -4.06 -2.78 6.71
C GLU A 120 -4.36 -3.75 5.56
N ARG A 121 -5.34 -4.63 5.73
CA ARG A 121 -5.69 -5.65 4.72
C ARG A 121 -6.15 -5.04 3.41
N GLU A 122 -7.03 -4.04 3.46
CA GLU A 122 -7.57 -3.37 2.28
C GLU A 122 -6.49 -2.55 1.56
N SER A 123 -5.48 -2.04 2.29
CA SER A 123 -4.30 -1.43 1.66
C SER A 123 -3.51 -2.45 0.85
N GLU A 124 -3.25 -3.63 1.42
CA GLU A 124 -2.58 -4.72 0.70
C GLU A 124 -3.42 -5.22 -0.48
N ASN A 125 -4.75 -5.31 -0.33
CA ASN A 125 -5.66 -5.66 -1.43
C ASN A 125 -5.54 -4.69 -2.60
N LEU A 126 -5.51 -3.38 -2.33
CA LEU A 126 -5.43 -2.35 -3.36
C LEU A 126 -4.09 -2.39 -4.09
N LEU A 127 -2.98 -2.64 -3.36
CA LEU A 127 -1.66 -2.85 -3.97
C LEU A 127 -1.65 -4.08 -4.87
N ILE A 128 -2.22 -5.20 -4.42
CA ILE A 128 -2.28 -6.42 -5.21
C ILE A 128 -3.17 -6.26 -6.44
N GLN A 129 -4.30 -5.55 -6.33
CA GLN A 129 -5.14 -5.19 -7.47
C GLN A 129 -4.34 -4.37 -8.49
N LYS A 130 -3.57 -3.38 -8.04
CA LYS A 130 -2.68 -2.61 -8.91
C LYS A 130 -1.63 -3.50 -9.60
N LEU A 131 -1.03 -4.44 -8.87
CA LEU A 131 -0.08 -5.39 -9.45
C LEU A 131 -0.73 -6.27 -10.52
N ARG A 132 -1.98 -6.71 -10.33
CA ARG A 132 -2.70 -7.56 -11.29
C ARG A 132 -2.94 -6.86 -12.64
N GLU A 133 -2.98 -5.53 -12.70
CA GLU A 133 -3.05 -4.78 -13.97
C GLU A 133 -1.86 -5.09 -14.89
N ALA A 134 -0.70 -5.48 -14.34
CA ALA A 134 0.46 -5.91 -15.14
C ALA A 134 0.18 -7.15 -16.01
N LYS A 135 -0.87 -7.94 -15.69
CA LYS A 135 -1.29 -9.09 -16.51
C LYS A 135 -1.67 -8.67 -17.94
N CYS A 136 -2.09 -7.42 -18.18
CA CYS A 136 -2.44 -6.92 -19.51
C CYS A 136 -1.23 -6.70 -20.44
N TYR A 137 -0.02 -6.54 -19.89
CA TYR A 137 1.19 -6.25 -20.68
C TYR A 137 1.80 -7.54 -21.22
N VAL A 138 1.90 -7.76 -22.54
CA VAL A 138 2.41 -9.04 -23.07
C VAL A 138 3.88 -9.29 -22.72
N PHE A 139 4.70 -8.24 -22.82
CA PHE A 139 6.12 -8.24 -22.46
C PHE A 139 6.44 -6.92 -21.75
N GLY A 140 7.45 -6.94 -20.87
CA GLY A 140 7.97 -5.72 -20.27
C GLY A 140 8.40 -5.86 -18.81
N PRO A 141 9.05 -4.82 -18.26
CA PRO A 141 9.47 -4.78 -16.86
C PRO A 141 8.31 -4.85 -15.87
N GLU A 142 7.09 -4.47 -16.29
CA GLU A 142 5.88 -4.43 -15.48
C GLU A 142 5.50 -5.81 -14.95
N ARG A 143 5.45 -6.82 -15.83
CA ARG A 143 5.12 -8.20 -15.44
C ARG A 143 6.15 -8.79 -14.48
N VAL A 144 7.44 -8.56 -14.77
CA VAL A 144 8.53 -9.10 -13.96
C VAL A 144 8.52 -8.45 -12.57
N PHE A 145 8.40 -7.13 -12.51
CA PHE A 145 8.30 -6.39 -11.25
C PHE A 145 7.06 -6.83 -10.46
N ALA A 146 5.89 -6.86 -11.11
CA ALA A 146 4.64 -7.20 -10.43
C ALA A 146 4.66 -8.61 -9.86
N TYR A 147 5.14 -9.60 -10.62
CA TYR A 147 5.29 -10.96 -10.13
C TYR A 147 6.27 -11.06 -8.95
N ALA A 148 7.42 -10.37 -9.03
CA ALA A 148 8.41 -10.42 -7.96
C ALA A 148 7.87 -9.82 -6.65
N VAL A 149 7.22 -8.66 -6.72
CA VAL A 149 6.61 -8.00 -5.55
C VAL A 149 5.45 -8.82 -5.00
N ALA A 150 4.56 -9.32 -5.86
CA ALA A 150 3.49 -10.23 -5.49
C ALA A 150 4.01 -11.48 -4.78
N ARG A 151 5.09 -12.09 -5.27
CA ARG A 151 5.64 -13.30 -4.66
C ARG A 151 6.22 -13.02 -3.28
N ARG A 152 6.83 -11.84 -3.08
CA ARG A 152 7.26 -11.38 -1.74
C ARG A 152 6.05 -11.23 -0.81
N HIS A 153 4.95 -10.66 -1.29
CA HIS A 153 3.71 -10.55 -0.53
C HIS A 153 3.13 -11.91 -0.12
N GLU A 154 3.05 -12.86 -1.05
CA GLU A 154 2.59 -14.22 -0.76
C GLU A 154 3.44 -14.93 0.31
N LEU A 155 4.76 -14.70 0.31
CA LEU A 155 5.66 -15.18 1.37
C LEU A 155 5.36 -14.51 2.72
N LYS A 156 4.97 -13.23 2.75
CA LYS A 156 4.52 -12.57 3.99
C LYS A 156 3.21 -13.19 4.50
N LEU A 157 2.24 -13.44 3.62
CA LEU A 157 0.99 -14.11 3.99
C LEU A 157 1.24 -15.53 4.53
N PHE A 158 2.11 -16.30 3.88
CA PHE A 158 2.50 -17.61 4.37
C PHE A 158 3.10 -17.53 5.78
N ARG A 159 4.02 -16.58 6.03
CA ARG A 159 4.58 -16.36 7.38
C ARG A 159 3.52 -15.98 8.39
N LEU A 160 2.54 -15.16 8.02
CA LEU A 160 1.41 -14.79 8.88
C LEU A 160 0.60 -16.02 9.28
N VAL A 161 0.28 -16.90 8.33
CA VAL A 161 -0.47 -18.14 8.60
C VAL A 161 0.32 -19.06 9.53
N VAL A 162 1.61 -19.30 9.23
CA VAL A 162 2.47 -20.16 10.05
C VAL A 162 2.59 -19.60 11.47
N ALA A 163 2.87 -18.30 11.63
CA ALA A 163 2.97 -17.67 12.94
C ALA A 163 1.66 -17.77 13.73
N GLY A 164 0.51 -17.53 13.09
CA GLY A 164 -0.80 -17.66 13.73
C GLY A 164 -1.10 -19.10 14.16
N LYS A 165 -0.75 -20.09 13.35
CA LYS A 165 -0.91 -21.51 13.69
C LYS A 165 0.01 -21.95 14.83
N LEU A 166 1.26 -21.48 14.86
CA LEU A 166 2.19 -21.73 15.97
C LEU A 166 1.67 -21.14 17.29
N GLN A 167 1.00 -20.00 17.22
CA GLN A 167 0.34 -19.36 18.37
C GLN A 167 -1.06 -19.94 18.68
N GLN A 168 -1.49 -20.98 17.97
CA GLN A 168 -2.79 -21.64 18.14
C GLN A 168 -3.98 -20.68 17.99
N LEU A 169 -3.84 -19.64 17.15
CA LEU A 169 -4.93 -18.72 16.88
C LEU A 169 -6.06 -19.42 16.10
N PRO A 170 -7.34 -19.06 16.36
CA PRO A 170 -8.46 -19.58 15.59
C PRO A 170 -8.28 -19.32 14.09
N SER A 171 -8.63 -20.30 13.26
CA SER A 171 -8.48 -20.18 11.80
C SER A 171 -9.21 -18.97 11.24
N GLU A 172 -10.40 -18.65 11.76
CA GLU A 172 -11.20 -17.48 11.39
C GLU A 172 -10.44 -16.17 11.66
N MET A 173 -9.77 -16.06 12.82
CA MET A 173 -8.97 -14.89 13.17
C MET A 173 -7.75 -14.73 12.26
N ILE A 174 -7.14 -15.83 11.80
CA ILE A 174 -6.04 -15.76 10.83
C ILE A 174 -6.58 -15.30 9.47
N GLN A 175 -7.70 -15.87 9.02
CA GLN A 175 -8.33 -15.56 7.73
C GLN A 175 -8.71 -14.09 7.60
N THR A 176 -9.21 -13.45 8.66
CA THR A 176 -9.55 -12.02 8.61
C THR A 176 -8.36 -11.11 8.30
N ARG A 177 -7.12 -11.58 8.51
CA ARG A 177 -5.88 -10.85 8.21
C ARG A 177 -5.29 -11.13 6.83
N ILE A 178 -5.76 -12.17 6.14
CA ILE A 178 -5.23 -12.56 4.83
C ILE A 178 -5.80 -11.61 3.77
N SER A 179 -4.93 -10.92 3.06
CA SER A 179 -5.28 -10.11 1.89
C SER A 179 -5.24 -10.94 0.60
N LEU A 180 -5.64 -10.33 -0.51
CA LEU A 180 -5.61 -10.93 -1.84
C LEU A 180 -4.19 -11.41 -2.22
N THR A 181 -4.14 -12.45 -3.05
CA THR A 181 -2.91 -12.99 -3.68
C THR A 181 -2.79 -12.46 -5.11
N TYR A 182 -1.72 -12.77 -5.85
CA TYR A 182 -1.63 -12.31 -7.24
C TYR A 182 -2.40 -13.20 -8.23
N VAL A 183 -2.59 -14.48 -7.87
CA VAL A 183 -3.14 -15.51 -8.75
C VAL A 183 -4.67 -15.51 -8.77
N ASP A 184 -5.33 -15.21 -7.65
CA ASP A 184 -6.78 -15.40 -7.49
C ASP A 184 -7.61 -14.18 -7.93
N GLY A 185 -7.78 -13.99 -9.24
CA GLY A 185 -8.67 -12.97 -9.82
C GLY A 185 -9.25 -13.43 -11.14
#